data_AF-A0A804PLS4-F1
#
_entry.id   AF-A0A804PLS4-F1
#
_cell.length_a   1.000
_cell.length_b   1.000
_cell.length_c   1.000
_cell.angle_alpha   90.00
_cell.angle_beta   90.00
_cell.angle_gamma   90.00
#
_symmetry.space_group_name_H-M   'P 1'
#
loop_
_entity.id
_entity.type
_entity.pdbx_description
1 polymer ?
#
loop_
_entity_poly.entity_id
_entity_poly.type
_entity_poly.pdbx_seq_one_letter_code
_entity_poly.pdbx_strand_id
1 'polypeptide(L)'
;MNAPDRYERFVVPEGTKKVSYERDTKIVNATSFTVEREDHTVGNILRMRKDAQALAWRIQRLRSNGFQQHAHSDVHPLAEEMCIRMVDRTF
;
A
#
# COMPACT_ATOMS: atom_id res chain seq x y z
N MET A 1 0.99 31.03 4.16
CA MET A 1 0.67 29.87 5.03
C MET A 1 0.38 28.72 4.07
N ASN A 2 1.35 27.82 3.84
CA ASN A 2 1.27 26.78 2.78
C ASN A 2 1.38 25.36 3.38
N ALA A 3 1.12 25.23 4.68
CA ALA A 3 1.16 23.94 5.34
C ALA A 3 -0.19 23.25 5.12
N PRO A 4 -0.22 21.98 4.69
CA PRO A 4 -1.44 21.19 4.61
C PRO A 4 -2.03 21.00 6.01
N ASP A 5 -3.34 20.83 6.08
CA ASP A 5 -4.00 20.60 7.35
C ASP A 5 -3.55 19.27 7.97
N ARG A 6 -3.49 19.21 9.31
CA ARG A 6 -3.03 18.00 10.01
C ARG A 6 -3.91 16.78 9.73
N TYR A 7 -5.21 16.98 9.52
CA TYR A 7 -6.15 15.89 9.26
C TYR A 7 -5.91 15.20 7.92
N GLU A 8 -5.32 15.91 6.93
CA GLU A 8 -4.98 15.32 5.63
C GLU A 8 -3.96 14.19 5.74
N ARG A 9 -3.30 13.99 6.88
CA ARG A 9 -2.32 12.90 7.04
C ARG A 9 -2.99 11.53 7.15
N PHE A 10 -4.20 11.46 7.70
CA PHE A 10 -4.89 10.22 8.02
C PHE A 10 -6.29 10.14 7.39
N VAL A 11 -6.88 11.27 6.98
CA VAL A 11 -8.16 11.30 6.29
C VAL A 11 -7.97 11.08 4.79
N VAL A 12 -8.57 10.00 4.29
CA VAL A 12 -8.66 9.72 2.85
C VAL A 12 -9.70 10.67 2.24
N PRO A 13 -9.35 11.49 1.23
CA PRO A 13 -10.30 12.35 0.54
C PRO A 13 -11.45 11.55 -0.08
N GLU A 14 -12.65 12.12 -0.10
CA GLU A 14 -13.78 11.52 -0.79
C GLU A 14 -13.43 11.24 -2.27
N GLY A 15 -13.75 10.03 -2.73
CA GLY A 15 -13.44 9.57 -4.08
C GLY A 15 -12.08 8.90 -4.26
N THR A 16 -11.18 8.94 -3.27
CA THR A 16 -9.92 8.19 -3.30
C THR A 16 -10.05 6.83 -2.61
N LYS A 17 -9.51 5.78 -3.22
CA LYS A 17 -9.45 4.45 -2.58
C LYS A 17 -8.33 4.44 -1.56
N LYS A 18 -8.59 3.88 -0.37
CA LYS A 18 -7.56 3.65 0.66
C LYS A 18 -6.44 2.76 0.14
N VAL A 19 -6.79 1.70 -0.59
CA VAL A 19 -5.84 0.79 -1.24
C VAL A 19 -6.16 0.74 -2.73
N SER A 20 -5.16 0.95 -3.57
CA SER A 20 -5.22 0.72 -5.00
C SER A 20 -4.25 -0.40 -5.40
N TYR A 21 -4.59 -1.07 -6.49
CA TYR A 21 -3.92 -2.26 -6.97
C TYR A 21 -3.63 -2.10 -8.47
N GLU A 22 -2.36 -2.28 -8.84
CA GLU A 22 -1.91 -2.21 -10.22
C GLU A 22 -1.02 -3.41 -10.55
N ARG A 23 -1.42 -4.22 -11.54
CA ARG A 23 -0.59 -5.31 -12.05
C ARG A 23 0.58 -4.73 -12.83
N ASP A 24 1.79 -5.18 -12.50
CA ASP A 24 2.97 -4.82 -13.30
C ASP A 24 2.96 -5.67 -14.59
N THR A 25 3.05 -5.00 -15.74
CA THR A 25 3.07 -5.64 -17.06
C THR A 25 4.49 -6.00 -17.51
N LYS A 26 5.51 -5.48 -16.83
CA LYS A 26 6.93 -5.71 -17.16
C LYS A 26 7.48 -6.95 -16.48
N ILE A 27 6.93 -7.33 -15.33
CA ILE A 27 7.44 -8.41 -14.49
C ILE A 27 6.33 -9.43 -14.27
N VAL A 28 6.60 -10.68 -14.65
CA VAL A 28 5.68 -11.80 -14.44
C VAL A 28 5.44 -11.96 -12.94
N ASN A 29 4.18 -12.08 -12.55
CA ASN A 29 3.75 -12.22 -11.16
C ASN A 29 4.12 -11.06 -10.23
N ALA A 30 4.08 -9.83 -10.72
CA ALA A 30 4.29 -8.64 -9.92
C ALA A 30 3.07 -7.72 -9.87
N THR A 31 2.91 -7.04 -8.75
CA THR A 31 1.83 -6.08 -8.53
C THR A 31 2.31 -4.97 -7.60
N SER A 32 1.96 -3.74 -7.95
CA SER A 32 2.12 -2.58 -7.08
C SER A 32 0.81 -2.30 -6.34
N PHE A 33 0.91 -2.17 -5.02
CA PHE A 33 -0.15 -1.69 -4.15
C PHE A 33 0.16 -0.26 -3.73
N THR A 34 -0.84 0.61 -3.75
CA THR A 34 -0.72 1.95 -3.16
C THR A 34 -1.68 2.05 -2.00
N VAL A 35 -1.17 2.42 -0.83
CA VAL A 35 -1.98 2.63 0.36
C VAL A 35 -1.93 4.10 0.73
N GLU A 36 -3.08 4.76 0.62
CA GLU A 36 -3.23 6.18 0.90
C GLU A 36 -3.40 6.44 2.39
N ARG A 37 -2.80 7.55 2.85
CA ARG A 37 -2.94 8.04 4.24
C ARG A 37 -2.55 7.00 5.29
N GLU A 38 -1.50 6.24 5.00
CA GLU A 38 -0.86 5.33 5.93
C GLU A 38 0.65 5.59 5.92
N ASP A 39 1.31 5.22 7.01
CA ASP A 39 2.74 5.43 7.17
C ASP A 39 3.55 4.14 7.09
N HIS A 40 4.85 4.28 7.34
CA HIS A 40 5.77 3.15 7.33
C HIS A 40 5.48 2.10 8.42
N THR A 41 4.65 2.41 9.42
CA THR A 41 4.27 1.47 10.48
C THR A 41 3.45 0.33 9.88
N VAL A 42 2.34 0.67 9.20
CA VAL A 42 1.53 -0.30 8.45
C VAL A 42 2.36 -0.92 7.34
N GLY A 43 3.18 -0.11 6.67
CA GLY A 43 4.05 -0.59 5.61
C GLY A 43 4.98 -1.73 6.07
N ASN A 44 5.57 -1.59 7.25
CA ASN A 44 6.46 -2.59 7.83
C ASN A 44 5.68 -3.81 8.34
N ILE A 45 4.50 -3.63 8.93
CA ILE A 45 3.64 -4.74 9.38
C ILE A 45 3.26 -5.64 8.20
N LEU A 46 2.82 -5.04 7.09
CA LEU A 46 2.49 -5.79 5.87
C LEU A 46 3.69 -6.56 5.32
N ARG A 47 4.87 -5.94 5.33
CA ARG A 47 6.13 -6.58 4.93
C ARG A 47 6.51 -7.75 5.84
N MET A 48 6.22 -7.68 7.13
CA MET A 48 6.49 -8.77 8.08
C MET A 48 5.45 -9.89 7.99
N ARG A 49 4.20 -9.56 7.62
CA ARG A 49 3.08 -10.51 7.59
C ARG A 49 3.05 -11.38 6.34
N LYS A 50 3.45 -10.84 5.19
CA LYS A 50 3.73 -11.65 4.01
C LYS A 50 5.11 -12.25 4.23
N ASP A 51 5.26 -13.57 4.18
CA ASP A 51 6.56 -14.25 4.29
C ASP A 51 7.51 -13.71 3.21
N ALA A 52 8.23 -12.64 3.55
CA ALA A 52 8.95 -11.77 2.61
C ALA A 52 10.31 -12.35 2.20
N GLN A 53 10.34 -13.65 1.91
CA GLN A 53 11.43 -14.26 1.15
C GLN A 53 11.26 -14.04 -0.36
N ALA A 54 10.06 -13.66 -0.81
CA ALA A 54 9.81 -13.23 -2.19
C ALA A 54 9.91 -11.70 -2.33
N LEU A 55 11.06 -11.26 -2.88
CA LEU A 55 11.21 -10.18 -3.85
C LEU A 55 10.92 -8.71 -3.39
N ALA A 56 12.00 -7.92 -3.34
CA ALA A 56 12.11 -6.44 -3.33
C ALA A 56 10.89 -5.61 -2.88
N TRP A 57 10.75 -5.40 -1.58
CA TRP A 57 9.80 -4.43 -1.02
C TRP A 57 10.39 -3.02 -1.05
N ARG A 58 9.88 -2.16 -1.92
CA ARG A 58 10.17 -0.71 -1.88
C ARG A 58 8.97 0.01 -1.30
N ILE A 59 9.12 0.57 -0.10
CA ILE A 59 8.16 1.51 0.46
C ILE A 59 8.55 2.91 -0.01
N GLN A 60 7.80 3.48 -0.94
CA GLN A 60 7.98 4.87 -1.34
C GLN A 60 6.98 5.74 -0.59
N ARG A 61 7.49 6.72 0.15
CA ARG A 61 6.64 7.77 0.72
C ARG A 61 6.11 8.61 -0.44
N LEU A 62 4.79 8.63 -0.59
CA LEU A 62 4.11 9.54 -1.50
C LEU A 62 4.06 10.94 -0.88
N ARG A 63 4.08 11.97 -1.73
CA ARG A 63 3.97 13.37 -1.28
C ARG A 63 2.67 13.62 -0.50
N SER A 64 1.64 12.80 -0.72
CA SER A 64 0.31 12.84 -0.08
C SER A 64 0.23 12.15 1.30
N ASN A 65 1.34 11.82 1.98
CA ASN A 65 1.31 10.95 3.18
C ASN A 65 0.73 9.55 2.93
N GLY A 66 0.75 9.07 1.68
CA GLY A 66 0.57 7.65 1.37
C GLY A 66 1.91 6.92 1.31
N PHE A 67 1.84 5.60 1.20
CA PHE A 67 2.97 4.79 0.79
C PHE A 67 2.60 3.91 -0.39
N GLN A 68 3.57 3.69 -1.28
CA GLN A 68 3.47 2.69 -2.33
C GLN A 68 4.31 1.47 -1.95
N GLN A 69 3.72 0.29 -2.05
CA GLN A 69 4.33 -1.01 -1.83
C GLN A 69 4.36 -1.78 -3.14
N HIS A 70 5.56 -2.12 -3.59
CA HIS A 70 5.72 -3.08 -4.67
C HIS A 70 5.85 -4.47 -4.07
N ALA A 71 4.98 -5.38 -4.51
CA ALA A 71 4.99 -6.77 -4.13
C ALA A 71 5.23 -7.63 -5.36
N HIS A 72 6.03 -8.66 -5.18
CA HIS A 72 6.39 -9.61 -6.21
C HIS A 72 6.04 -11.00 -5.69
N SER A 73 4.82 -11.44 -5.96
CA SER A 73 4.35 -12.79 -5.68
C SER A 73 3.06 -13.04 -6.43
N ASP A 74 2.74 -14.32 -6.64
CA ASP A 74 1.64 -14.81 -7.45
C ASP A 74 0.41 -13.91 -7.41
N VAL A 75 0.02 -13.43 -8.58
CA VAL A 75 -1.08 -12.47 -8.77
C VAL A 75 -2.39 -13.18 -8.49
N HIS A 76 -2.69 -13.39 -7.20
CA HIS A 76 -3.96 -13.96 -6.81
C HIS A 76 -5.06 -12.97 -7.22
N PRO A 77 -6.15 -13.40 -7.85
CA PRO A 77 -7.26 -12.51 -8.22
C PRO A 77 -7.83 -11.74 -7.02
N LEU A 78 -7.67 -12.28 -5.80
CA LEU A 78 -8.07 -11.66 -4.54
C LEU A 78 -6.94 -10.90 -3.82
N ALA A 79 -5.82 -10.60 -4.49
CA ALA A 79 -4.68 -9.95 -3.82
C ALA A 79 -5.03 -8.54 -3.31
N GLU A 80 -5.87 -7.80 -4.04
CA GLU A 80 -6.45 -6.52 -3.58
C GLU A 80 -7.26 -6.72 -2.29
N GLU A 81 -8.23 -7.64 -2.29
CA GLU A 81 -9.05 -7.92 -1.11
C GLU A 81 -8.23 -8.39 0.10
N MET A 82 -7.21 -9.21 -0.13
CA MET A 82 -6.30 -9.64 0.93
C MET A 82 -5.52 -8.46 1.49
N CYS A 83 -5.05 -7.54 0.64
CA CYS A 83 -4.34 -6.34 1.07
C CYS A 83 -5.27 -5.41 1.87
N ILE A 84 -6.48 -5.15 1.36
CA ILE A 84 -7.51 -4.37 2.06
C ILE A 84 -7.81 -4.98 3.42
N ARG A 85 -8.10 -6.29 3.49
CA ARG A 85 -8.36 -6.99 4.76
C ARG A 85 -7.16 -6.96 5.72
N MET A 86 -5.94 -6.87 5.22
CA MET A 86 -4.76 -6.76 6.08
C MET A 86 -4.60 -5.35 6.62
N VAL A 87 -4.80 -4.33 5.79
CA VAL A 87 -4.78 -2.92 6.21
C VAL A 87 -5.90 -2.66 7.22
N ASP A 88 -7.12 -3.11 6.93
CA ASP A 88 -8.30 -2.93 7.80
C ASP A 88 -8.20 -3.69 9.13
N ARG A 89 -7.44 -4.80 9.20
CA ARG A 89 -7.24 -5.55 10.47
C ARG A 89 -6.13 -4.97 11.34
N THR A 90 -5.35 -4.02 10.82
CA THR A 90 -4.24 -3.42 11.57
C THR A 90 -4.74 -2.32 12.51
N PHE A 91 -6.01 -1.88 12.37
CA PHE A 91 -6.70 -0.91 13.23
C PHE A 91 -8.13 -1.39 13.55
#